data_AF-A0A7U9T2Q9-F1
#
_entry.id   AF-A0A7U9T2Q9-F1
#
_cell.length_a   1.000
_cell.length_b   1.000
_cell.length_c   1.000
_cell.angle_alpha   90.00
_cell.angle_beta   90.00
_cell.angle_gamma   90.00
#
_symmetry.space_group_name_H-M   'P 1'
#
loop_
_entity.id
_entity.type
_entity.pdbx_description
1 polymer ?
#
loop_
_entity_poly.entity_id
_entity_poly.type
_entity_poly.pdbx_seq_one_letter_code
_entity_poly.pdbx_strand_id
1 'polypeptide(L)'
;MISEELKKIKSFGSSMESSVTPEDIADKEKELGVMLPQALQELYLTFHPDDPAFTEKGNLIPLEELKICKRVYWTDTIITILPFCQHERYGYGFEVSRYHKSKDIMSRNDPEDPQMWGLYVLPETRREEKHLEGREVPCNQSKLSQWIMEWLGYQQTMAQPSVAAVNKDKAESYWKKMREHLPNTFYYVPPEQLSSHRTNFSVNFVEEPSRILCGSILYSEMAYFGGRTDEELEQLMKQMGFKYIWMKSQDGHPIFNSAPPQPPQERELKSIAPVLQFLCKFAGIEGKGAKEESIERAGARLGASLPLPLEEFYRYLPGRFYHSYNVVRPLSGLKQTKDGKLDFLTENQAVYHWAAELNSPFLYRRANDGVGEWNAYGILDGFLAAEFLWALACDEKLNLVLWELPDFEPPMLSEGGKLSPYLYSIAGITDQIAAGNTRRLYQAMDGQAVGLYDSEECTFWFVTKDETLPMVRRMQSLEN
;
A
#
# COMPACT_ATOMS: atom_id res chain seq x y z
N MET A 1 -13.56 15.26 27.69
CA MET A 1 -14.02 13.93 27.29
C MET A 1 -12.84 13.06 26.85
N ILE A 2 -11.96 13.56 25.97
CA ILE A 2 -10.80 12.87 25.40
C ILE A 2 -9.51 13.71 25.44
N SER A 3 -9.49 14.84 26.14
CA SER A 3 -8.36 15.79 26.14
C SER A 3 -7.02 15.18 26.58
N GLU A 4 -7.00 14.32 27.60
CA GLU A 4 -5.76 13.70 28.08
C GLU A 4 -5.20 12.69 27.07
N GLU A 5 -6.08 11.91 26.44
CA GLU A 5 -5.74 10.98 25.37
C GLU A 5 -5.22 11.73 24.13
N LEU A 6 -5.82 12.87 23.78
CA LEU A 6 -5.36 13.70 22.67
C LEU A 6 -3.97 14.28 22.91
N LYS A 7 -3.71 14.83 24.11
CA LYS A 7 -2.35 15.27 24.51
C LYS A 7 -1.35 14.13 24.45
N LYS A 8 -1.77 12.93 24.84
CA LYS A 8 -0.94 11.74 24.78
C LYS A 8 -0.58 11.36 23.35
N ILE A 9 -1.55 11.31 22.42
CA ILE A 9 -1.26 11.07 20.99
C ILE A 9 -0.31 12.14 20.45
N LYS A 10 -0.59 13.42 20.74
CA LYS A 10 0.25 14.55 20.33
C LYS A 10 1.70 14.40 20.78
N SER A 11 1.93 13.82 21.96
CA SER A 11 3.28 13.60 22.52
C SER A 11 4.18 12.64 21.70
N PHE A 12 3.61 11.88 20.76
CA PHE A 12 4.36 11.07 19.80
C PHE A 12 4.74 11.84 18.53
N GLY A 13 4.24 13.06 18.35
CA GLY A 13 4.36 13.83 17.13
C GLY A 13 4.98 15.20 17.33
N SER A 14 4.43 16.17 16.61
CA SER A 14 4.88 17.55 16.60
C SER A 14 4.56 18.27 17.92
N SER A 15 5.41 19.22 18.29
CA SER A 15 5.14 20.18 19.37
C SER A 15 4.32 21.39 18.89
N MET A 16 3.72 21.31 17.70
CA MET A 16 2.94 22.40 17.12
C MET A 16 1.67 22.62 17.94
N GLU A 17 1.56 23.76 18.60
CA GLU A 17 0.38 24.10 19.38
C GLU A 17 -0.77 24.59 18.49
N SER A 18 -2.00 24.32 18.93
CA SER A 18 -3.16 24.87 18.25
C SER A 18 -3.19 26.39 18.40
N SER A 19 -3.63 27.07 17.34
CA SER A 19 -3.95 28.50 17.37
C SER A 19 -5.40 28.77 17.76
N VAL A 20 -6.24 27.74 17.85
CA VAL A 20 -7.67 27.86 18.16
C VAL A 20 -7.87 28.16 19.64
N THR A 21 -8.71 29.14 19.93
CA THR A 21 -9.13 29.51 21.28
C THR A 21 -10.58 29.08 21.56
N PRO A 22 -11.00 29.02 22.84
CA PRO A 22 -12.41 28.82 23.18
C PRO A 22 -13.34 29.88 22.56
N GLU A 23 -12.86 31.11 22.41
CA GLU A 23 -13.59 32.20 21.77
C GLU A 23 -13.83 31.92 20.28
N ASP A 24 -12.82 31.43 19.55
CA ASP A 24 -12.96 31.05 18.13
C ASP A 24 -14.00 29.94 17.94
N ILE A 25 -14.03 28.97 18.87
CA ILE A 25 -15.04 27.90 18.88
C ILE A 25 -16.43 28.48 19.10
N ALA A 26 -16.60 29.35 20.09
CA ALA A 26 -17.90 29.97 20.38
C ALA A 26 -18.41 30.82 19.20
N ASP A 27 -17.52 31.56 18.54
CA ASP A 27 -17.85 32.31 17.32
C ASP A 27 -18.26 31.38 16.18
N LYS A 28 -17.55 30.25 16.00
CA LYS A 28 -17.89 29.26 14.97
C LYS A 28 -19.21 28.53 15.26
N GLU A 29 -19.49 28.17 16.51
CA GLU A 29 -20.77 27.59 16.92
C GLU A 29 -21.93 28.54 16.63
N LYS A 30 -21.75 29.84 16.88
CA LYS A 30 -22.72 30.88 16.55
C LYS A 30 -22.92 31.03 15.04
N GLU A 31 -21.86 30.94 14.24
CA GLU A 31 -21.91 30.95 12.77
C GLU A 31 -22.68 29.74 12.23
N LEU A 32 -22.36 28.53 12.72
CA LEU A 32 -22.97 27.28 12.28
C LEU A 32 -24.40 27.10 12.82
N GLY A 33 -24.75 27.80 13.91
CA GLY A 33 -26.03 27.70 14.61
C GLY A 33 -26.20 26.39 15.39
N VAL A 34 -25.09 25.74 15.74
CA VAL A 34 -25.04 24.43 16.41
C VAL A 34 -23.86 24.39 17.37
N MET A 35 -24.00 23.70 18.50
CA MET A 35 -22.90 23.47 19.43
C MET A 35 -22.00 22.35 18.91
N LEU A 36 -20.69 22.52 18.96
CA LEU A 36 -19.73 21.47 18.64
C LEU A 36 -19.67 20.48 19.80
N PRO A 37 -19.67 19.16 19.54
CA PRO A 37 -19.46 18.16 20.59
C PRO A 37 -18.11 18.36 21.30
N GLN A 38 -18.04 18.08 22.61
CA GLN A 38 -16.85 18.33 23.42
C GLN A 38 -15.57 17.67 22.85
N ALA A 39 -15.67 16.46 22.28
CA ALA A 39 -14.53 15.79 21.66
C ALA A 39 -13.93 16.59 20.50
N LEU A 40 -14.79 17.22 19.69
CA LEU A 40 -14.33 18.02 18.56
C LEU A 40 -13.71 19.33 19.03
N GLN A 41 -14.29 19.97 20.05
CA GLN A 41 -13.70 21.15 20.67
C GLN A 41 -12.29 20.84 21.19
N GLU A 42 -12.14 19.73 21.94
CA GLU A 42 -10.86 19.28 22.48
C GLU A 42 -9.84 18.94 21.38
N LEU A 43 -10.30 18.38 20.25
CA LEU A 43 -9.44 18.16 19.08
C LEU A 43 -8.87 19.48 18.54
N TYR A 44 -9.73 20.47 18.25
CA TYR A 44 -9.26 21.76 17.72
C TYR A 44 -8.42 22.55 18.73
N LEU A 45 -8.71 22.47 20.02
CA LEU A 45 -7.88 23.12 21.05
C LEU A 45 -6.51 22.43 21.22
N THR A 46 -6.40 21.15 20.84
CA THR A 46 -5.16 20.38 21.03
C THR A 46 -4.29 20.38 19.80
N PHE A 47 -4.84 20.26 18.60
CA PHE A 47 -4.08 20.11 17.37
C PHE A 47 -4.24 21.29 16.41
N HIS A 48 -3.14 21.68 15.79
CA HIS A 48 -3.15 22.62 14.67
C HIS A 48 -3.52 21.87 13.37
N PRO A 49 -4.29 22.45 12.44
CA PRO A 49 -4.63 21.80 11.17
C PRO A 49 -3.41 21.39 10.32
N ASP A 50 -2.31 22.13 10.42
CA ASP A 50 -1.03 21.83 9.75
C ASP A 50 -0.13 20.83 10.50
N ASP A 51 -0.62 20.20 11.59
CA ASP A 51 0.14 19.16 12.28
C ASP A 51 0.47 18.01 11.31
N PRO A 52 1.70 17.44 11.32
CA PRO A 52 2.06 16.28 10.51
C PRO A 52 1.08 15.10 10.61
N ALA A 53 0.37 14.95 11.73
CA ALA A 53 -0.70 13.97 11.90
C ALA A 53 -1.88 14.15 10.91
N PHE A 54 -1.92 15.22 10.12
CA PHE A 54 -2.98 15.48 9.14
C PHE A 54 -2.49 15.58 7.70
N THR A 55 -1.30 15.04 7.39
CA THR A 55 -0.68 15.20 6.06
C THR A 55 -0.80 13.96 5.16
N GLU A 56 -0.97 12.77 5.72
CA GLU A 56 -0.93 11.50 4.97
C GLU A 56 -2.28 11.13 4.35
N LYS A 57 -3.19 10.57 5.14
CA LYS A 57 -4.45 9.98 4.67
C LYS A 57 -5.65 10.50 5.46
N GLY A 58 -5.70 11.81 5.67
CA GLY A 58 -6.79 12.47 6.37
C GLY A 58 -6.38 13.81 6.95
N ASN A 59 -6.90 14.88 6.38
CA ASN A 59 -6.64 16.24 6.79
C ASN A 59 -7.73 16.68 7.75
N LEU A 60 -7.36 17.37 8.82
CA LEU A 60 -8.32 18.12 9.64
C LEU A 60 -8.81 19.33 8.82
N ILE A 61 -10.12 19.50 8.70
CA ILE A 61 -10.68 20.70 8.09
C ILE A 61 -10.45 21.85 9.08
N PRO A 62 -9.85 22.99 8.69
CA PRO A 62 -9.67 24.12 9.60
C PRO A 62 -10.99 24.57 10.23
N LEU A 63 -10.96 25.06 11.48
CA LEU A 63 -12.17 25.42 12.24
C LEU A 63 -13.01 26.45 11.47
N GLU A 64 -12.36 27.46 10.90
CA GLU A 64 -12.98 28.52 10.11
C GLU A 64 -13.64 27.99 8.82
N GLU A 65 -13.16 26.87 8.28
CA GLU A 65 -13.68 26.25 7.06
C GLU A 65 -14.85 25.28 7.31
N LEU A 66 -15.12 24.92 8.57
CA LEU A 66 -16.22 24.04 8.90
C LEU A 66 -17.55 24.58 8.35
N LYS A 67 -18.27 23.70 7.66
CA LYS A 67 -19.58 24.00 7.06
C LYS A 67 -20.49 22.81 7.19
N ILE A 68 -21.73 23.05 7.59
CA ILE A 68 -22.77 22.02 7.57
C ILE A 68 -23.18 21.72 6.12
N CYS A 69 -23.41 20.44 5.84
CA CYS A 69 -23.93 20.00 4.56
C CYS A 69 -25.20 19.18 4.76
N LYS A 70 -26.13 19.29 3.80
CA LYS A 70 -27.35 18.46 3.77
C LYS A 70 -27.15 17.31 2.80
N ARG A 71 -27.60 16.14 3.20
CA ARG A 71 -27.53 14.93 2.40
C ARG A 71 -28.86 14.20 2.45
N VAL A 72 -29.28 13.69 1.31
CA VAL A 72 -30.50 12.88 1.21
C VAL A 72 -30.15 11.49 1.72
N TYR A 73 -30.79 11.10 2.83
CA TYR A 73 -30.69 9.76 3.41
C TYR A 73 -32.00 9.05 3.11
N TRP A 74 -31.99 8.08 2.19
CA TRP A 74 -33.22 7.44 1.67
C TRP A 74 -34.17 8.45 0.98
N THR A 75 -35.37 8.01 0.60
CA THR A 75 -36.31 8.83 -0.18
C THR A 75 -36.94 9.99 0.59
N ASP A 76 -37.16 9.83 1.90
CA ASP A 76 -37.96 10.75 2.72
C ASP A 76 -37.19 11.41 3.86
N THR A 77 -35.88 11.19 3.97
CA THR A 77 -35.09 11.73 5.08
C THR A 77 -33.92 12.57 4.56
N ILE A 78 -33.64 13.70 5.21
CA ILE A 78 -32.48 14.55 4.95
C ILE A 78 -31.68 14.62 6.24
N ILE A 79 -30.40 14.29 6.19
CA ILE A 79 -29.48 14.43 7.32
C ILE A 79 -28.61 15.66 7.09
N THR A 80 -28.42 16.45 8.14
CA THR A 80 -27.44 17.53 8.21
C THR A 80 -26.20 16.99 8.90
N ILE A 81 -25.06 17.05 8.22
CA ILE A 81 -23.78 16.51 8.68
C ILE A 81 -22.77 17.66 8.78
N LEU A 82 -21.96 17.66 9.84
CA LEU A 82 -20.78 18.49 9.96
C LEU A 82 -19.53 17.63 9.68
N PRO A 83 -18.96 17.67 8.46
CA PRO A 83 -17.65 17.09 8.20
C PRO A 83 -16.57 17.88 8.93
N PHE A 84 -15.58 17.17 9.48
CA PHE A 84 -14.43 17.81 10.15
C PHE A 84 -13.09 17.26 9.69
N CYS A 85 -13.07 16.16 8.93
CA CYS A 85 -11.86 15.67 8.29
C CYS A 85 -12.14 15.19 6.87
N GLN A 86 -11.14 15.30 6.00
CA GLN A 86 -11.24 14.94 4.59
C GLN A 86 -9.91 14.41 4.06
N HIS A 87 -9.97 13.45 3.15
CA HIS A 87 -8.87 13.02 2.31
C HIS A 87 -9.34 13.06 0.87
N GLU A 88 -8.71 13.93 0.07
CA GLU A 88 -9.19 14.30 -1.27
C GLU A 88 -10.66 14.78 -1.21
N ARG A 89 -11.59 14.00 -1.78
CA ARG A 89 -13.02 14.33 -1.87
C ARG A 89 -13.88 13.60 -0.84
N TYR A 90 -13.34 12.58 -0.18
CA TYR A 90 -14.05 11.76 0.81
C TYR A 90 -13.61 12.13 2.22
N GLY A 91 -14.50 12.01 3.19
CA GLY A 91 -14.19 12.40 4.55
C GLY A 91 -15.18 11.85 5.55
N TYR A 92 -15.05 12.35 6.78
CA TYR A 92 -15.91 11.94 7.88
C TYR A 92 -16.48 13.15 8.60
N GLY A 93 -17.70 12.97 9.08
CA GLY A 93 -18.42 13.96 9.87
C GLY A 93 -19.37 13.29 10.82
N PHE A 94 -20.14 14.09 11.54
CA PHE A 94 -21.16 13.58 12.44
C PHE A 94 -22.52 14.21 12.13
N GLU A 95 -23.58 13.48 12.47
CA GLU A 95 -24.94 13.94 12.29
C GLU A 95 -25.29 15.01 13.33
N VAL A 96 -25.73 16.17 12.84
CA VAL A 96 -26.14 17.31 13.67
C VAL A 96 -27.66 17.37 13.78
N SER A 97 -28.36 17.04 12.70
CA SER A 97 -29.82 16.96 12.72
C SER A 97 -30.35 16.11 11.59
N ARG A 98 -31.59 15.68 11.72
CA ARG A 98 -32.29 14.89 10.73
C ARG A 98 -33.71 15.40 10.53
N TYR A 99 -34.10 15.50 9.27
CA TYR A 99 -35.40 15.95 8.82
C TYR A 99 -36.14 14.80 8.15
N HIS A 100 -37.32 14.46 8.65
CA HIS A 100 -38.21 13.46 8.05
C HIS A 100 -39.32 14.15 7.26
N LYS A 101 -39.22 14.14 5.92
CA LYS A 101 -40.19 14.77 5.02
C LYS A 101 -41.59 14.20 5.18
N SER A 102 -41.70 12.88 5.40
CA SER A 102 -42.99 12.18 5.52
C SER A 102 -43.77 12.57 6.78
N LYS A 103 -43.08 13.05 7.82
CA LYS A 103 -43.68 13.44 9.11
C LYS A 103 -43.60 14.94 9.37
N ASP A 104 -42.88 15.68 8.53
CA ASP A 104 -42.49 17.07 8.74
C ASP A 104 -41.88 17.32 10.14
N ILE A 105 -41.02 16.40 10.59
CA ILE A 105 -40.37 16.45 11.90
C ILE A 105 -38.86 16.65 11.72
N MET A 106 -38.33 17.62 12.45
CA MET A 106 -36.90 17.78 12.69
C MET A 106 -36.52 17.08 14.01
N SER A 107 -35.69 16.05 13.94
CA SER A 107 -34.99 15.51 15.11
C SER A 107 -33.61 16.14 15.18
N ARG A 108 -33.38 17.01 16.17
CA ARG A 108 -32.03 17.38 16.60
C ARG A 108 -31.60 16.34 17.62
N ASN A 109 -30.57 15.59 17.26
CA ASN A 109 -29.83 14.84 18.26
C ASN A 109 -28.71 15.81 18.65
N ASP A 110 -28.74 16.33 19.87
CA ASP A 110 -27.57 16.97 20.49
C ASP A 110 -26.89 15.94 21.43
N PRO A 111 -26.43 14.77 20.93
CA PRO A 111 -25.72 13.84 21.78
C PRO A 111 -24.36 14.48 22.11
N GLU A 112 -23.97 14.37 23.37
CA GLU A 112 -22.62 14.70 23.84
C GLU A 112 -21.54 14.01 22.98
N ASP A 113 -21.87 12.83 22.45
CA ASP A 113 -21.01 12.04 21.57
C ASP A 113 -21.82 11.45 20.38
N PRO A 114 -21.85 12.15 19.23
CA PRO A 114 -22.66 11.77 18.07
C PRO A 114 -22.11 10.57 17.31
N GLN A 115 -22.97 9.99 16.47
CA GLN A 115 -22.55 8.95 15.52
C GLN A 115 -21.83 9.57 14.34
N MET A 116 -20.78 8.88 13.91
CA MET A 116 -19.98 9.24 12.76
C MET A 116 -20.64 8.82 11.44
N TRP A 117 -20.27 9.50 10.37
CA TRP A 117 -20.71 9.25 9.00
C TRP A 117 -19.55 9.42 8.03
N GLY A 118 -19.38 8.47 7.13
CA GLY A 118 -18.54 8.62 5.94
C GLY A 118 -19.32 9.28 4.80
N LEU A 119 -18.71 10.25 4.11
CA LEU A 119 -19.35 10.99 3.02
C LEU A 119 -18.35 11.57 2.02
N TYR A 120 -18.81 11.86 0.81
CA TYR A 120 -18.12 12.80 -0.06
C TYR A 120 -18.35 14.23 0.45
N VAL A 121 -17.28 14.85 0.94
CA VAL A 121 -17.27 16.24 1.43
C VAL A 121 -17.41 17.20 0.24
N LEU A 122 -16.72 16.88 -0.86
CA LEU A 122 -16.74 17.62 -2.13
C LEU A 122 -17.30 16.72 -3.25
N PRO A 123 -18.62 16.48 -3.31
CA PRO A 123 -19.23 15.65 -4.34
C PRO A 123 -19.27 16.38 -5.69
N GLU A 124 -19.00 15.67 -6.78
CA GLU A 124 -19.05 16.20 -8.16
C GLU A 124 -20.22 15.59 -8.95
N THR A 125 -20.75 14.45 -8.48
CA THR A 125 -21.85 13.74 -9.13
C THR A 125 -23.08 13.66 -8.22
N ARG A 126 -24.26 13.58 -8.84
CA ARG A 126 -25.53 13.31 -8.11
C ARG A 126 -25.52 11.99 -7.34
N ARG A 127 -24.64 11.05 -7.72
CA ARG A 127 -24.47 9.78 -7.00
C ARG A 127 -23.69 9.99 -5.71
N GLU A 128 -22.62 10.78 -5.76
CA GLU A 128 -21.82 11.17 -4.59
C GLU A 128 -22.62 12.05 -3.61
N GLU A 129 -23.45 12.97 -4.12
CA GLU A 129 -24.36 13.78 -3.26
C GLU A 129 -25.35 12.92 -2.46
N LYS A 130 -25.70 11.75 -2.99
CA LYS A 130 -26.60 10.76 -2.37
C LYS A 130 -25.85 9.66 -1.62
N HIS A 131 -24.52 9.72 -1.58
CA HIS A 131 -23.68 8.71 -0.95
C HIS A 131 -23.72 8.85 0.58
N LEU A 132 -24.81 8.34 1.16
CA LEU A 132 -24.96 7.95 2.56
C LEU A 132 -25.55 6.54 2.70
N GLU A 133 -25.79 5.85 1.57
CA GLU A 133 -26.48 4.54 1.54
C GLU A 133 -25.59 3.35 1.94
N GLY A 134 -24.35 3.58 2.37
CA GLY A 134 -23.45 2.53 2.82
C GLY A 134 -23.63 2.18 4.29
N ARG A 135 -24.40 1.13 4.61
CA ARG A 135 -24.17 0.33 5.84
C ARG A 135 -22.84 -0.44 5.80
N GLU A 136 -22.06 -0.25 4.74
CA GLU A 136 -20.84 -0.98 4.40
C GLU A 136 -19.58 -0.37 5.05
N VAL A 137 -19.64 0.85 5.60
CA VAL A 137 -18.50 1.47 6.30
C VAL A 137 -18.72 1.38 7.83
N PRO A 138 -17.83 0.71 8.58
CA PRO A 138 -17.97 0.50 10.03
C PRO A 138 -17.98 1.81 10.84
N CYS A 139 -17.53 2.92 10.26
CA CYS A 139 -17.56 4.25 10.87
C CYS A 139 -18.96 4.69 11.29
N ASN A 140 -20.01 4.23 10.61
CA ASN A 140 -21.40 4.63 10.89
C ASN A 140 -21.94 4.09 12.23
N GLN A 141 -21.15 3.26 12.92
CA GLN A 141 -21.49 2.69 14.23
C GLN A 141 -20.57 3.21 15.35
N SER A 142 -19.50 3.94 15.01
CA SER A 142 -18.57 4.52 15.97
C SER A 142 -19.09 5.85 16.50
N LYS A 143 -18.77 6.12 17.77
CA LYS A 143 -18.97 7.42 18.40
C LYS A 143 -17.86 8.38 18.00
N LEU A 144 -18.14 9.67 17.95
CA LEU A 144 -17.19 10.72 17.55
C LEU A 144 -15.91 10.66 18.39
N SER A 145 -16.03 10.56 19.71
CA SER A 145 -14.89 10.50 20.63
C SER A 145 -13.96 9.32 20.33
N GLN A 146 -14.53 8.11 20.27
CA GLN A 146 -13.84 6.87 19.92
C GLN A 146 -13.17 6.99 18.55
N TRP A 147 -13.92 7.46 17.55
CA TRP A 147 -13.45 7.55 16.17
C TRP A 147 -12.27 8.52 16.06
N ILE A 148 -12.33 9.69 16.72
CA ILE A 148 -11.21 10.64 16.75
C ILE A 148 -9.98 9.97 17.33
N MET A 149 -10.08 9.24 18.45
CA MET A 149 -8.90 8.60 19.04
C MET A 149 -8.29 7.52 18.16
N GLU A 150 -9.13 6.66 17.58
CA GLU A 150 -8.71 5.60 16.68
C GLU A 150 -8.07 6.15 15.40
N TRP A 151 -8.74 7.10 14.76
CA TRP A 151 -8.26 7.73 13.53
C TRP A 151 -6.97 8.50 13.75
N LEU A 152 -6.91 9.34 14.79
CA LEU A 152 -5.75 10.18 15.04
C LEU A 152 -4.54 9.37 15.47
N GLY A 153 -4.74 8.30 16.25
CA GLY A 153 -3.65 7.38 16.59
C GLY A 153 -3.07 6.69 15.36
N TYR A 154 -3.94 6.31 14.41
CA TYR A 154 -3.51 5.76 13.12
C TYR A 154 -2.75 6.80 12.29
N GLN A 155 -3.26 8.03 12.15
CA GLN A 155 -2.55 9.08 11.43
C GLN A 155 -1.20 9.41 12.08
N GLN A 156 -1.15 9.47 13.41
CA GLN A 156 0.09 9.72 14.15
C GLN A 156 1.13 8.62 13.94
N THR A 157 0.69 7.37 13.73
CA THR A 157 1.57 6.24 13.38
C THR A 157 2.20 6.48 12.01
N MET A 158 1.37 6.87 11.03
CA MET A 158 1.82 7.16 9.66
C MET A 158 2.67 8.43 9.57
N ALA A 159 2.47 9.40 10.47
CA ALA A 159 3.23 10.64 10.55
C ALA A 159 4.62 10.47 11.18
N GLN A 160 4.96 9.28 11.70
CA GLN A 160 6.28 9.03 12.26
C GLN A 160 7.37 9.14 11.17
N PRO A 161 8.59 9.57 11.54
CA PRO A 161 9.72 9.63 10.61
C PRO A 161 10.07 8.29 9.96
N SER A 162 9.98 7.21 10.74
CA SER A 162 10.22 5.83 10.30
C SER A 162 8.93 5.03 10.43
N VAL A 163 8.56 4.33 9.36
CA VAL A 163 7.32 3.53 9.32
C VAL A 163 7.61 2.19 8.65
N ALA A 164 7.36 1.10 9.36
CA ALA A 164 7.41 -0.26 8.85
C ALA A 164 5.98 -0.82 8.69
N ALA A 165 5.74 -1.65 7.70
CA ALA A 165 4.46 -2.33 7.52
C ALA A 165 4.63 -3.85 7.59
N VAL A 166 3.69 -4.50 8.26
CA VAL A 166 3.64 -5.95 8.48
C VAL A 166 2.30 -6.48 7.95
N ASN A 167 2.35 -7.56 7.17
CA ASN A 167 1.13 -8.30 6.83
C ASN A 167 0.70 -9.15 8.04
N LYS A 168 -0.38 -8.73 8.70
CA LYS A 168 -0.88 -9.34 9.94
C LYS A 168 -1.43 -10.75 9.75
N ASP A 169 -1.89 -11.07 8.53
CA ASP A 169 -2.48 -12.37 8.20
C ASP A 169 -1.40 -13.42 7.92
N LYS A 170 -0.20 -12.99 7.53
CA LYS A 170 0.98 -13.84 7.35
C LYS A 170 1.88 -13.91 8.59
N ALA A 171 1.74 -12.97 9.52
CA ALA A 171 2.54 -12.90 10.73
C ALA A 171 2.08 -13.94 11.77
N GLU A 172 2.93 -14.93 12.06
CA GLU A 172 2.61 -15.96 13.05
C GLU A 172 2.39 -15.35 14.44
N SER A 173 1.28 -15.74 15.06
CA SER A 173 0.89 -15.29 16.41
C SER A 173 0.79 -13.76 16.53
N TYR A 174 0.44 -13.05 15.45
CA TYR A 174 0.40 -11.58 15.37
C TYR A 174 -0.23 -10.93 16.62
N TRP A 175 -1.49 -11.28 16.92
CA TRP A 175 -2.23 -10.69 18.04
C TRP A 175 -1.64 -10.98 19.41
N LYS A 176 -0.96 -12.12 19.57
CA LYS A 176 -0.28 -12.45 20.83
C LYS A 176 0.93 -11.54 21.03
N LYS A 177 1.79 -11.44 20.01
CA LYS A 177 2.99 -10.58 20.05
C LYS A 177 2.63 -9.10 20.19
N MET A 178 1.56 -8.64 19.53
CA MET A 178 1.05 -7.28 19.73
C MET A 178 0.71 -6.98 21.19
N ARG A 179 0.02 -7.89 21.90
CA ARG A 179 -0.29 -7.72 23.32
C ARG A 179 0.94 -7.75 24.23
N GLU A 180 1.96 -8.51 23.85
CA GLU A 180 3.20 -8.65 24.63
C GLU A 180 4.10 -7.41 24.48
N HIS A 181 4.18 -6.83 23.28
CA HIS A 181 5.12 -5.74 22.96
C HIS A 181 4.48 -4.34 22.91
N LEU A 182 3.20 -4.21 22.55
CA LEU A 182 2.47 -2.94 22.50
C LEU A 182 1.13 -3.04 23.26
N PRO A 183 1.16 -3.14 24.60
CA PRO A 183 -0.02 -3.45 25.41
C PRO A 183 -1.00 -2.28 25.53
N ASN A 184 -0.57 -1.03 25.29
CA ASN A 184 -1.38 0.15 25.58
C ASN A 184 -2.28 0.53 24.40
N THR A 185 -3.46 1.07 24.69
CA THR A 185 -4.42 1.61 23.73
C THR A 185 -4.85 3.02 24.15
N PHE A 186 -5.17 3.89 23.18
CA PHE A 186 -5.65 5.24 23.47
C PHE A 186 -7.12 5.28 23.90
N TYR A 187 -7.89 4.26 23.52
CA TYR A 187 -9.28 4.11 23.88
C TYR A 187 -9.46 2.78 24.61
N TYR A 188 -10.02 2.83 25.83
CA TYR A 188 -10.32 1.63 26.61
C TYR A 188 -11.75 1.17 26.32
N VAL A 189 -11.88 -0.08 25.89
CA VAL A 189 -13.18 -0.72 25.66
C VAL A 189 -13.44 -1.68 26.82
N PRO A 190 -14.50 -1.46 27.62
CA PRO A 190 -14.87 -2.38 28.68
C PRO A 190 -15.08 -3.81 28.14
N PRO A 191 -14.66 -4.86 28.86
CA PRO A 191 -14.79 -6.25 28.40
C PRO A 191 -16.21 -6.63 27.98
N GLU A 192 -17.22 -6.08 28.66
CA GLU A 192 -18.64 -6.34 28.42
C GLU A 192 -19.10 -5.80 27.05
N GLN A 193 -18.38 -4.82 26.50
CA GLN A 193 -18.70 -4.14 25.25
C GLN A 193 -17.89 -4.67 24.06
N LEU A 194 -16.86 -5.50 24.28
CA LEU A 194 -15.97 -5.99 23.22
C LEU A 194 -16.72 -6.70 22.08
N SER A 195 -17.78 -7.46 22.40
CA SER A 195 -18.54 -8.23 21.39
C SER A 195 -19.36 -7.37 20.42
N SER A 196 -19.86 -6.22 20.90
CA SER A 196 -20.61 -5.24 20.11
C SER A 196 -19.73 -4.11 19.58
N HIS A 197 -18.49 -4.00 20.07
CA HIS A 197 -17.55 -3.00 19.64
C HIS A 197 -17.20 -3.17 18.16
N ARG A 198 -17.18 -2.06 17.44
CA ARG A 198 -16.78 -1.97 16.04
C ARG A 198 -15.78 -0.83 15.94
N THR A 199 -14.58 -1.15 15.48
CA THR A 199 -13.50 -0.20 15.25
C THR A 199 -13.25 -0.08 13.75
N ASN A 200 -12.80 1.09 13.33
CA ASN A 200 -12.24 1.24 11.99
C ASN A 200 -10.73 1.11 12.03
N PHE A 201 -10.14 1.61 13.12
CA PHE A 201 -8.71 1.57 13.35
C PHE A 201 -8.42 0.86 14.67
N SER A 202 -7.39 0.03 14.67
CA SER A 202 -6.79 -0.51 15.89
C SER A 202 -5.46 0.20 16.09
N VAL A 203 -5.31 0.88 17.23
CA VAL A 203 -4.09 1.60 17.56
C VAL A 203 -3.56 1.14 18.91
N ASN A 204 -2.33 0.69 18.89
CA ASN A 204 -1.56 0.25 20.05
C ASN A 204 -0.29 1.09 20.17
N PHE A 205 0.23 1.23 21.39
CA PHE A 205 1.48 1.94 21.60
C PHE A 205 2.26 1.40 22.79
N VAL A 206 3.53 1.78 22.86
CA VAL A 206 4.37 1.66 24.05
C VAL A 206 4.89 3.05 24.41
N GLU A 207 5.08 3.31 25.70
CA GLU A 207 5.65 4.57 26.17
C GLU A 207 7.19 4.50 26.16
N GLU A 208 7.84 5.34 26.96
CA GLU A 208 9.29 5.30 27.16
C GLU A 208 9.77 3.89 27.57
N PRO A 209 10.95 3.45 27.07
CA PRO A 209 11.95 4.25 26.35
C PRO A 209 11.76 4.35 24.82
N SER A 210 10.85 3.57 24.21
CA SER A 210 10.82 3.41 22.75
C SER A 210 9.76 4.26 22.03
N ARG A 211 8.66 4.64 22.70
CA ARG A 211 7.55 5.44 22.11
C ARG A 211 7.10 4.98 20.71
N ILE A 212 6.91 3.67 20.52
CA ILE A 212 6.46 3.09 19.25
C ILE A 212 4.93 3.11 19.18
N LEU A 213 4.41 3.42 17.99
CA LEU A 213 3.00 3.32 17.64
C LEU A 213 2.77 2.16 16.68
N CYS A 214 1.64 1.48 16.79
CA CYS A 214 1.15 0.55 15.80
C CYS A 214 -0.30 0.85 15.45
N GLY A 215 -0.57 1.14 14.19
CA GLY A 215 -1.89 1.45 13.65
C GLY A 215 -2.27 0.50 12.53
N SER A 216 -3.50 -0.02 12.56
CA SER A 216 -4.04 -0.82 11.45
C SER A 216 -5.50 -0.47 11.19
N ILE A 217 -5.91 -0.59 9.93
CA ILE A 217 -7.34 -0.54 9.56
C ILE A 217 -7.88 -1.96 9.73
N LEU A 218 -9.04 -2.11 10.38
CA LEU A 218 -9.55 -3.43 10.79
C LEU A 218 -9.62 -4.45 9.64
N TYR A 219 -10.05 -4.01 8.46
CA TYR A 219 -10.22 -4.83 7.25
C TYR A 219 -8.99 -4.89 6.35
N SER A 220 -7.91 -4.17 6.68
CA SER A 220 -6.65 -4.21 5.94
C SER A 220 -5.77 -5.34 6.45
N GLU A 221 -5.16 -6.11 5.56
CA GLU A 221 -4.13 -7.11 5.91
C GLU A 221 -2.88 -6.47 6.54
N MET A 222 -2.64 -5.19 6.26
CA MET A 222 -1.44 -4.47 6.71
C MET A 222 -1.67 -3.77 8.05
N ALA A 223 -0.69 -3.92 8.94
CA ALA A 223 -0.49 -3.10 10.13
C ALA A 223 0.79 -2.28 9.98
N TYR A 224 0.76 -1.03 10.45
CA TYR A 224 1.87 -0.09 10.33
C TYR A 224 2.45 0.18 11.71
N PHE A 225 3.77 0.21 11.80
CA PHE A 225 4.53 0.50 13.01
C PHE A 225 5.34 1.77 12.77
N GLY A 226 5.08 2.79 13.58
CA GLY A 226 5.76 4.08 13.51
C GLY A 226 6.74 4.25 14.67
N GLY A 227 7.97 4.64 14.37
CA GLY A 227 9.04 4.86 15.34
C GLY A 227 9.82 6.13 15.05
N ARG A 228 10.66 6.56 16.01
CA ARG A 228 11.48 7.77 15.85
C ARG A 228 12.71 7.50 15.00
N THR A 229 13.19 6.27 14.97
CA THR A 229 14.34 5.84 14.17
C THR A 229 14.06 4.50 13.50
N ASP A 230 14.84 4.18 12.47
CA ASP A 230 14.77 2.88 11.81
C ASP A 230 15.23 1.78 12.78
N GLU A 231 16.34 1.99 13.51
CA GLU A 231 16.89 1.04 14.49
C GLU A 231 15.86 0.56 15.54
N GLU A 232 15.03 1.47 16.08
CA GLU A 232 13.98 1.10 17.04
C GLU A 232 12.97 0.11 16.44
N LEU A 233 12.57 0.34 15.19
CA LEU A 233 11.65 -0.54 14.49
C LEU A 233 12.33 -1.85 14.12
N GLU A 234 13.57 -1.85 13.64
CA GLU A 234 14.32 -3.08 13.35
C GLU A 234 14.45 -3.97 14.59
N GLN A 235 14.80 -3.38 15.74
CA GLN A 235 14.91 -4.10 17.01
C GLN A 235 13.56 -4.70 17.42
N LEU A 236 12.46 -3.93 17.31
CA LEU A 236 11.13 -4.42 17.60
C LEU A 236 10.74 -5.57 16.65
N MET A 237 10.92 -5.40 15.34
CA MET A 237 10.58 -6.42 14.34
C MET A 237 11.37 -7.70 14.57
N LYS A 238 12.65 -7.60 14.95
CA LYS A 238 13.49 -8.73 15.33
C LYS A 238 12.98 -9.44 16.58
N GLN A 239 12.62 -8.70 17.63
CA GLN A 239 12.04 -9.28 18.85
C GLN A 239 10.72 -9.99 18.57
N MET A 240 9.88 -9.38 17.73
CA MET A 240 8.60 -9.94 17.31
C MET A 240 8.77 -11.04 16.26
N GLY A 241 9.94 -11.21 15.65
CA GLY A 241 10.14 -12.13 14.52
C GLY A 241 9.15 -11.86 13.37
N PHE A 242 8.83 -10.59 13.13
CA PHE A 242 7.95 -10.21 12.03
C PHE A 242 8.78 -9.86 10.80
N LYS A 243 8.33 -10.35 9.64
CA LYS A 243 8.76 -9.81 8.36
C LYS A 243 8.01 -8.50 8.09
N TYR A 244 8.73 -7.53 7.57
CA TYR A 244 8.21 -6.19 7.36
C TYR A 244 8.82 -5.55 6.12
N ILE A 245 8.15 -4.53 5.62
CA ILE A 245 8.61 -3.67 4.54
C ILE A 245 8.64 -2.23 5.03
N TRP A 246 9.56 -1.42 4.51
CA TRP A 246 9.63 -0.01 4.88
C TRP A 246 8.61 0.81 4.09
N MET A 247 7.83 1.63 4.79
CA MET A 247 6.96 2.65 4.21
C MET A 247 7.57 4.04 4.30
N LYS A 248 8.40 4.28 5.33
CA LYS A 248 9.26 5.45 5.50
C LYS A 248 10.53 5.02 6.21
N SER A 249 11.68 5.48 5.76
CA SER A 249 12.97 5.18 6.37
C SER A 249 13.84 6.43 6.38
N GLN A 250 14.60 6.61 7.46
CA GLN A 250 15.58 7.69 7.61
C GLN A 250 16.99 7.27 7.20
N ASP A 251 17.30 5.97 7.30
CA ASP A 251 18.61 5.39 6.97
C ASP A 251 18.71 4.94 5.50
N GLY A 252 17.69 5.25 4.70
CA GLY A 252 17.67 5.00 3.26
C GLY A 252 17.36 3.56 2.87
N HIS A 253 16.65 2.81 3.72
CA HIS A 253 16.13 1.51 3.35
C HIS A 253 15.20 1.62 2.13
N PRO A 254 15.15 0.60 1.25
CA PRO A 254 14.20 0.56 0.15
C PRO A 254 12.77 0.71 0.66
N ILE A 255 12.08 1.78 0.24
CA ILE A 255 10.69 2.03 0.63
C ILE A 255 9.76 1.33 -0.37
N PHE A 256 8.91 0.44 0.14
CA PHE A 256 7.89 -0.26 -0.62
C PHE A 256 7.04 0.72 -1.42
N ASN A 257 6.80 0.42 -2.69
CA ASN A 257 5.98 1.24 -3.59
C ASN A 257 6.49 2.67 -3.88
N SER A 258 7.63 3.08 -3.35
CA SER A 258 8.29 4.35 -3.73
C SER A 258 9.09 4.16 -5.01
N ALA A 259 9.22 5.22 -5.83
CA ALA A 259 10.20 5.16 -6.92
C ALA A 259 11.59 5.02 -6.27
N PRO A 260 12.52 4.27 -6.87
CA PRO A 260 13.84 4.10 -6.27
C PRO A 260 14.43 5.48 -5.95
N PRO A 261 15.05 5.65 -4.77
CA PRO A 261 15.49 6.97 -4.28
C PRO A 261 16.48 7.67 -5.22
N GLN A 262 17.11 6.91 -6.12
CA GLN A 262 17.83 7.44 -7.26
C GLN A 262 17.28 6.84 -8.56
N PRO A 263 17.11 7.65 -9.61
CA PRO A 263 16.71 7.12 -10.91
C PRO A 263 17.75 6.10 -11.39
N PRO A 264 17.32 5.04 -12.09
CA PRO A 264 18.23 4.06 -12.65
C PRO A 264 19.26 4.74 -13.57
N GLN A 265 20.51 4.27 -13.53
CA GLN A 265 21.54 4.77 -14.44
C GLN A 265 21.27 4.27 -15.86
N GLU A 266 21.31 5.18 -16.84
CA GLU A 266 21.13 4.84 -18.25
C GLU A 266 22.17 3.82 -18.71
N ARG A 267 21.72 2.77 -19.39
CA ARG A 267 22.56 1.78 -20.06
C ARG A 267 21.84 1.16 -21.25
N GLU A 268 22.60 0.56 -22.16
CA GLU A 268 22.03 -0.19 -23.27
C GLU A 268 21.17 -1.37 -22.79
N LEU A 269 20.03 -1.54 -23.45
CA LEU A 269 19.17 -2.70 -23.27
C LEU A 269 19.85 -3.95 -23.81
N LYS A 270 19.82 -5.02 -23.03
CA LYS A 270 20.37 -6.33 -23.43
C LYS A 270 19.25 -7.24 -23.89
N SER A 271 19.58 -8.16 -24.79
CA SER A 271 18.68 -9.25 -25.14
C SER A 271 18.41 -10.13 -23.91
N ILE A 272 17.13 -10.34 -23.61
CA ILE A 272 16.64 -11.23 -22.57
C ILE A 272 16.19 -12.59 -23.14
N ALA A 273 16.15 -12.75 -24.47
CA ALA A 273 15.77 -14.00 -25.13
C ALA A 273 16.44 -15.26 -24.56
N PRO A 274 17.75 -15.29 -24.22
CA PRO A 274 18.36 -16.47 -23.60
C PRO A 274 17.74 -16.84 -22.23
N VAL A 275 17.39 -15.84 -21.42
CA VAL A 275 16.72 -16.05 -20.13
C VAL A 275 15.29 -16.53 -20.37
N LEU A 276 14.54 -15.89 -21.28
CA LEU A 276 13.16 -16.29 -21.59
C LEU A 276 13.10 -17.72 -22.16
N GLN A 277 14.07 -18.10 -23.00
CA GLN A 277 14.18 -19.46 -23.53
C GLN A 277 14.44 -20.48 -22.41
N PHE A 278 15.34 -20.15 -21.47
CA PHE A 278 15.57 -20.98 -20.30
C PHE A 278 14.29 -21.12 -19.47
N LEU A 279 13.58 -20.03 -19.18
CA LEU A 279 12.33 -20.05 -18.41
C LEU A 279 11.22 -20.85 -19.10
N CYS A 280 11.07 -20.74 -20.42
CA CYS A 280 10.12 -21.56 -21.19
C CYS A 280 10.46 -23.04 -21.09
N LYS A 281 11.74 -23.42 -21.24
CA LYS A 281 12.20 -24.80 -21.10
C LYS A 281 11.97 -25.31 -19.67
N PHE A 282 12.33 -24.49 -18.68
CA PHE A 282 12.11 -24.77 -17.27
C PHE A 282 10.63 -25.06 -17.01
N ALA A 283 9.71 -24.21 -17.44
CA ALA A 283 8.28 -24.38 -17.22
C ALA A 283 7.60 -25.41 -18.15
N GLY A 284 8.30 -25.96 -19.14
CA GLY A 284 7.72 -26.91 -20.11
C GLY A 284 6.72 -26.25 -21.07
N ILE A 285 6.96 -25.00 -21.46
CA ILE A 285 6.09 -24.25 -22.35
C ILE A 285 6.52 -24.49 -23.79
N GLU A 286 5.65 -25.15 -24.56
CA GLU A 286 5.85 -25.42 -25.99
C GLU A 286 5.14 -24.40 -26.90
N GLY A 287 4.32 -23.52 -26.32
CA GLY A 287 3.56 -22.50 -27.04
C GLY A 287 4.45 -21.35 -27.54
N LYS A 288 4.17 -20.86 -28.75
CA LYS A 288 4.80 -19.64 -29.29
C LYS A 288 4.01 -18.42 -28.82
N GLY A 289 4.71 -17.34 -28.49
CA GLY A 289 4.12 -16.03 -28.24
C GLY A 289 3.63 -15.38 -29.54
N ALA A 290 3.71 -14.05 -29.59
CA ALA A 290 3.35 -13.30 -30.78
C ALA A 290 4.22 -13.70 -31.98
N LYS A 291 3.60 -13.73 -33.17
CA LYS A 291 4.30 -13.92 -34.43
C LYS A 291 5.04 -12.65 -34.83
N GLU A 292 6.11 -12.80 -35.62
CA GLU A 292 6.90 -11.67 -36.11
C GLU A 292 6.05 -10.63 -36.84
N GLU A 293 5.12 -11.07 -37.70
CA GLU A 293 4.27 -10.14 -38.46
C GLU A 293 3.33 -9.32 -37.56
N SER A 294 3.00 -9.84 -36.37
CA SER A 294 2.20 -9.10 -35.38
C SER A 294 3.03 -8.05 -34.65
N ILE A 295 4.30 -8.35 -34.36
CA ILE A 295 5.25 -7.42 -33.73
C ILE A 295 5.58 -6.28 -34.71
N GLU A 296 5.91 -6.62 -35.96
CA GLU A 296 6.16 -5.64 -37.03
C GLU A 296 4.95 -4.72 -37.25
N ARG A 297 3.73 -5.28 -37.26
CA ARG A 297 2.50 -4.48 -37.38
C ARG A 297 2.29 -3.55 -36.19
N ALA A 298 2.64 -3.98 -34.97
CA ALA A 298 2.58 -3.14 -33.80
C ALA A 298 3.60 -1.99 -33.90
N GLY A 299 4.84 -2.28 -34.30
CA GLY A 299 5.87 -1.25 -34.51
C GLY A 299 5.48 -0.24 -35.58
N ALA A 300 4.99 -0.70 -36.74
CA ALA A 300 4.49 0.18 -37.80
C ALA A 300 3.34 1.08 -37.33
N ARG A 301 2.44 0.56 -36.48
CA ARG A 301 1.33 1.34 -35.89
C ARG A 301 1.82 2.37 -34.86
N LEU A 302 2.89 2.09 -34.14
CA LEU A 302 3.49 2.97 -33.15
C LEU A 302 4.52 3.94 -33.76
N GLY A 303 4.84 3.79 -35.05
CA GLY A 303 5.78 4.64 -35.77
C GLY A 303 7.27 4.32 -35.52
N ALA A 304 7.57 3.27 -34.76
CA ALA A 304 8.93 2.78 -34.50
C ALA A 304 8.89 1.32 -34.00
N SER A 305 10.02 0.62 -34.11
CA SER A 305 10.17 -0.72 -33.52
C SER A 305 9.99 -0.66 -32.00
N LEU A 306 9.54 -1.77 -31.41
CA LEU A 306 9.45 -1.86 -29.97
C LEU A 306 10.88 -2.02 -29.40
N PRO A 307 11.13 -1.62 -28.14
CA PRO A 307 12.40 -1.93 -27.50
C PRO A 307 12.66 -3.44 -27.52
N LEU A 308 13.90 -3.84 -27.84
CA LEU A 308 14.27 -5.26 -28.04
C LEU A 308 13.77 -6.20 -26.93
N PRO A 309 13.94 -5.90 -25.62
CA PRO A 309 13.43 -6.77 -24.56
C PRO A 309 11.91 -6.93 -24.57
N LEU A 310 11.17 -5.89 -24.98
CA LEU A 310 9.71 -5.93 -25.08
C LEU A 310 9.27 -6.78 -26.27
N GLU A 311 9.97 -6.70 -27.41
CA GLU A 311 9.73 -7.60 -28.55
C GLU A 311 9.94 -9.05 -28.16
N GLU A 312 11.07 -9.35 -27.51
CA GLU A 312 11.39 -10.69 -27.02
C GLU A 312 10.35 -11.18 -26.02
N PHE A 313 9.93 -10.33 -25.07
CA PHE A 313 8.87 -10.66 -24.12
C PHE A 313 7.58 -11.11 -24.83
N TYR A 314 7.07 -10.35 -25.79
CA TYR A 314 5.88 -10.73 -26.55
C TYR A 314 6.10 -11.96 -27.44
N ARG A 315 7.29 -12.13 -28.03
CA ARG A 315 7.64 -13.26 -28.89
C ARG A 315 7.68 -14.57 -28.11
N TYR A 316 8.14 -14.54 -26.86
CA TYR A 316 8.26 -15.72 -26.01
C TYR A 316 7.04 -15.97 -25.12
N LEU A 317 6.29 -14.95 -24.68
CA LEU A 317 5.16 -15.13 -23.74
C LEU A 317 3.85 -15.46 -24.48
N PRO A 318 3.27 -16.66 -24.31
CA PRO A 318 1.96 -16.97 -24.88
C PRO A 318 0.85 -16.08 -24.30
N GLY A 319 -0.09 -15.64 -25.14
CA GLY A 319 -1.16 -14.71 -24.74
C GLY A 319 -2.06 -15.18 -23.59
N ARG A 320 -2.09 -16.49 -23.29
CA ARG A 320 -2.82 -17.02 -22.12
C ARG A 320 -2.26 -16.49 -20.79
N PHE A 321 -0.98 -16.11 -20.75
CA PHE A 321 -0.31 -15.64 -19.54
C PHE A 321 -0.47 -14.15 -19.28
N TYR A 322 -1.14 -13.40 -20.17
CA TYR A 322 -1.31 -11.96 -20.03
C TYR A 322 -2.19 -11.55 -18.84
N HIS A 323 -2.82 -12.51 -18.15
CA HIS A 323 -3.65 -12.27 -16.98
C HIS A 323 -3.34 -13.24 -15.83
N SER A 324 -2.19 -13.93 -15.86
CA SER A 324 -1.85 -14.94 -14.84
C SER A 324 -1.33 -14.33 -13.54
N TYR A 325 -0.66 -13.18 -13.62
CA TYR A 325 -0.21 -12.40 -12.47
C TYR A 325 -0.64 -10.95 -12.65
N ASN A 326 0.18 -10.15 -13.32
CA ASN A 326 -0.17 -8.82 -13.78
C ASN A 326 -0.91 -8.86 -15.13
N VAL A 327 -1.57 -7.77 -15.46
CA VAL A 327 -2.32 -7.62 -16.72
C VAL A 327 -1.41 -7.04 -17.79
N VAL A 328 -0.93 -7.89 -18.69
CA VAL A 328 -0.14 -7.49 -19.86
C VAL A 328 -1.08 -7.07 -20.99
N ARG A 329 -0.88 -5.87 -21.53
CA ARG A 329 -1.66 -5.40 -22.68
C ARG A 329 -1.25 -6.19 -23.92
N PRO A 330 -2.20 -6.67 -24.74
CA PRO A 330 -1.86 -7.31 -26.00
C PRO A 330 -1.25 -6.30 -26.98
N LEU A 331 -0.45 -6.78 -27.95
CA LEU A 331 0.18 -5.95 -28.99
C LEU A 331 -0.80 -5.02 -29.74
N SER A 332 -2.06 -5.44 -29.92
CA SER A 332 -3.12 -4.63 -30.54
C SER A 332 -3.61 -3.48 -29.66
N GLY A 333 -3.47 -3.62 -28.34
CA GLY A 333 -3.90 -2.65 -27.32
C GLY A 333 -2.84 -1.61 -26.96
N LEU A 334 -1.58 -1.86 -27.29
CA LEU A 334 -0.46 -0.92 -27.05
C LEU A 334 -0.72 0.42 -27.74
N LYS A 335 -0.58 1.54 -27.02
CA LYS A 335 -0.75 2.90 -27.55
C LYS A 335 0.22 3.83 -26.84
N GLN A 336 0.79 4.78 -27.58
CA GLN A 336 1.53 5.88 -26.97
C GLN A 336 0.57 6.85 -26.29
N THR A 337 0.89 7.23 -25.07
CA THR A 337 0.27 8.35 -24.35
C THR A 337 0.83 9.68 -24.86
N LYS A 338 0.21 10.80 -24.46
CA LYS A 338 0.59 12.14 -24.93
C LYS A 338 2.03 12.54 -24.61
N ASP A 339 2.60 11.93 -23.56
CA ASP A 339 3.97 12.09 -23.06
C ASP A 339 4.96 11.09 -23.69
N GLY A 340 4.56 10.38 -24.75
CA GLY A 340 5.40 9.45 -25.51
C GLY A 340 5.59 8.08 -24.87
N LYS A 341 5.01 7.83 -23.69
CA LYS A 341 5.12 6.54 -22.99
C LYS A 341 4.19 5.49 -23.58
N LEU A 342 4.63 4.25 -23.56
CA LEU A 342 3.92 3.07 -24.02
C LEU A 342 3.50 2.26 -22.81
N ASP A 343 2.30 2.51 -22.30
CA ASP A 343 1.69 1.69 -21.25
C ASP A 343 1.48 0.26 -21.78
N PHE A 344 2.09 -0.72 -21.12
CA PHE A 344 2.10 -2.12 -21.55
C PHE A 344 1.69 -3.12 -20.47
N LEU A 345 1.71 -2.75 -19.19
CA LEU A 345 1.40 -3.65 -18.08
C LEU A 345 0.71 -2.90 -16.94
N THR A 346 -0.33 -3.49 -16.38
CA THR A 346 -1.04 -2.99 -15.19
C THR A 346 -0.95 -4.04 -14.10
N GLU A 347 -0.63 -3.65 -12.88
CA GLU A 347 -0.58 -4.56 -11.74
C GLU A 347 -1.97 -5.13 -11.43
N ASN A 348 -2.05 -6.38 -10.95
CA ASN A 348 -3.32 -7.09 -10.74
C ASN A 348 -4.28 -6.38 -9.76
N GLN A 349 -3.73 -5.71 -8.74
CA GLN A 349 -4.52 -4.91 -7.79
C GLN A 349 -4.88 -3.52 -8.35
N ALA A 350 -4.49 -3.24 -9.59
CA ALA A 350 -4.61 -1.95 -10.25
C ALA A 350 -4.06 -0.82 -9.38
N VAL A 351 -2.92 -1.02 -8.72
CA VAL A 351 -2.26 0.05 -7.97
C VAL A 351 -1.27 0.79 -8.85
N TYR A 352 -0.54 0.07 -9.72
CA TYR A 352 0.40 0.66 -10.66
C TYR A 352 0.14 0.32 -12.13
N HIS A 353 0.54 1.27 -12.98
CA HIS A 353 0.73 1.11 -14.42
C HIS A 353 2.22 1.17 -14.73
N TRP A 354 2.62 0.41 -15.74
CA TRP A 354 4.00 0.28 -16.20
C TRP A 354 4.10 0.63 -17.67
N ALA A 355 5.07 1.46 -18.00
CA ALA A 355 5.29 1.93 -19.35
C ALA A 355 6.77 1.87 -19.76
N ALA A 356 6.99 1.77 -21.05
CA ALA A 356 8.29 1.91 -21.69
C ALA A 356 8.27 3.13 -22.62
N GLU A 357 9.43 3.58 -23.07
CA GLU A 357 9.55 4.53 -24.17
C GLU A 357 10.34 3.89 -25.31
N LEU A 358 9.97 4.18 -26.56
CA LEU A 358 10.52 3.45 -27.71
C LEU A 358 12.04 3.61 -27.87
N ASN A 359 12.59 4.76 -27.46
CA ASN A 359 14.00 5.11 -27.63
C ASN A 359 14.72 5.31 -26.29
N SER A 360 14.21 4.71 -25.21
CA SER A 360 14.80 4.84 -23.88
C SER A 360 14.87 3.47 -23.20
N PRO A 361 15.94 3.22 -22.42
CA PRO A 361 16.08 1.96 -21.70
C PRO A 361 15.19 1.90 -20.45
N PHE A 362 14.61 3.02 -20.04
CA PHE A 362 13.92 3.13 -18.77
C PHE A 362 12.56 2.45 -18.79
N LEU A 363 12.28 1.79 -17.68
CA LEU A 363 10.94 1.41 -17.26
C LEU A 363 10.34 2.54 -16.42
N TYR A 364 9.10 2.89 -16.70
CA TYR A 364 8.35 3.92 -15.99
C TYR A 364 7.20 3.30 -15.21
N ARG A 365 6.93 3.85 -14.03
CA ARG A 365 5.81 3.48 -13.16
C ARG A 365 4.93 4.70 -12.88
N ARG A 366 3.62 4.49 -12.80
CA ARG A 366 2.63 5.49 -12.38
C ARG A 366 1.57 4.85 -11.47
N ALA A 367 1.18 5.55 -10.40
CA ALA A 367 0.06 5.13 -9.55
C ALA A 367 -1.29 5.20 -10.29
N ASN A 368 -2.27 4.41 -9.84
CA ASN A 368 -3.61 4.35 -10.45
C ASN A 368 -4.56 5.47 -9.99
N ASP A 369 -4.07 6.49 -9.28
CA ASP A 369 -4.86 7.68 -8.91
C ASP A 369 -5.25 8.55 -10.12
N GLY A 370 -4.70 8.26 -11.30
CA GLY A 370 -5.04 8.94 -12.57
C GLY A 370 -4.47 10.35 -12.70
N VAL A 371 -3.72 10.83 -11.69
CA VAL A 371 -3.14 12.18 -11.62
C VAL A 371 -1.61 12.13 -11.51
N GLY A 372 -1.03 11.00 -11.07
CA GLY A 372 0.41 10.85 -10.90
C GLY A 372 1.24 10.95 -12.18
N GLU A 373 2.45 11.49 -12.05
CA GLU A 373 3.45 11.52 -13.13
C GLU A 373 4.12 10.15 -13.34
N TRP A 374 4.64 9.91 -14.54
CA TRP A 374 5.47 8.74 -14.81
C TRP A 374 6.86 8.92 -14.22
N ASN A 375 7.25 8.01 -13.33
CA ASN A 375 8.55 8.02 -12.68
C ASN A 375 9.42 6.92 -13.26
N ALA A 376 10.67 7.23 -13.59
CA ALA A 376 11.65 6.21 -13.97
C ALA A 376 11.90 5.29 -12.76
N TYR A 377 11.67 4.00 -12.94
CA TYR A 377 11.70 3.02 -11.86
C TYR A 377 12.81 1.97 -12.05
N GLY A 378 13.11 1.59 -13.29
CA GLY A 378 14.14 0.60 -13.55
C GLY A 378 14.60 0.58 -15.00
N ILE A 379 15.25 -0.50 -15.39
CA ILE A 379 15.65 -0.76 -16.77
C ILE A 379 14.80 -1.89 -17.35
N LEU A 380 14.25 -1.67 -18.54
CA LEU A 380 13.20 -2.51 -19.13
C LEU A 380 13.54 -4.01 -19.21
N ASP A 381 14.79 -4.37 -19.47
CA ASP A 381 15.20 -5.76 -19.68
C ASP A 381 15.07 -6.63 -18.41
N GLY A 382 15.73 -6.26 -17.31
CA GLY A 382 15.70 -7.03 -16.07
C GLY A 382 14.30 -7.10 -15.46
N PHE A 383 13.52 -6.03 -15.57
CA PHE A 383 12.12 -6.03 -15.17
C PHE A 383 11.30 -7.05 -15.97
N LEU A 384 11.37 -7.02 -17.30
CA LEU A 384 10.60 -7.94 -18.14
C LEU A 384 11.02 -9.40 -17.92
N ALA A 385 12.30 -9.67 -17.64
CA ALA A 385 12.75 -11.01 -17.29
C ALA A 385 12.11 -11.52 -15.98
N ALA A 386 12.04 -10.67 -14.94
CA ALA A 386 11.40 -11.00 -13.68
C ALA A 386 9.87 -11.16 -13.82
N GLU A 387 9.20 -10.23 -14.52
CA GLU A 387 7.76 -10.32 -14.81
C GLU A 387 7.40 -11.58 -15.61
N PHE A 388 8.29 -12.03 -16.50
CA PHE A 388 8.08 -13.28 -17.22
C PHE A 388 8.03 -14.46 -16.26
N LEU A 389 8.99 -14.56 -15.32
CA LEU A 389 8.96 -15.63 -14.31
C LEU A 389 7.66 -15.60 -13.50
N TRP A 390 7.22 -14.41 -13.07
CA TRP A 390 5.98 -14.25 -12.32
C TRP A 390 4.76 -14.72 -13.09
N ALA A 391 4.64 -14.34 -14.37
CA ALA A 391 3.55 -14.78 -15.22
C ALA A 391 3.51 -16.32 -15.33
N LEU A 392 4.67 -17.00 -15.27
CA LEU A 392 4.71 -18.47 -15.25
C LEU A 392 4.38 -19.03 -13.87
N ALA A 393 5.01 -18.52 -12.81
CA ALA A 393 4.88 -19.04 -11.45
C ALA A 393 3.44 -18.92 -10.92
N CYS A 394 2.70 -17.89 -11.32
CA CYS A 394 1.31 -17.67 -10.91
C CYS A 394 0.27 -18.37 -11.82
N ASP A 395 0.69 -19.04 -12.91
CA ASP A 395 -0.25 -19.80 -13.73
C ASP A 395 -0.47 -21.20 -13.13
N GLU A 396 -1.62 -21.39 -12.49
CA GLU A 396 -1.99 -22.64 -11.81
C GLU A 396 -1.86 -23.88 -12.73
N LYS A 397 -2.01 -23.74 -14.05
CA LYS A 397 -1.96 -24.89 -14.98
C LYS A 397 -0.54 -25.41 -15.18
N LEU A 398 0.48 -24.62 -14.86
CA LEU A 398 1.87 -25.07 -14.92
C LEU A 398 2.25 -25.93 -13.71
N ASN A 399 1.44 -25.92 -12.63
CA ASN A 399 1.74 -26.60 -11.37
C ASN A 399 3.16 -26.30 -10.87
N LEU A 400 3.62 -25.07 -11.07
CA LEU A 400 4.87 -24.60 -10.49
C LEU A 400 4.63 -24.30 -9.03
N VAL A 401 5.59 -24.68 -8.21
CA VAL A 401 5.57 -24.39 -6.79
C VAL A 401 6.41 -23.15 -6.59
N LEU A 402 5.78 -22.12 -6.06
CA LEU A 402 6.43 -20.91 -5.58
C LEU A 402 6.49 -20.97 -4.06
N TRP A 403 7.70 -20.82 -3.50
CA TRP A 403 7.86 -20.71 -2.06
C TRP A 403 8.91 -19.65 -1.71
N GLU A 404 8.66 -18.99 -0.59
CA GLU A 404 9.54 -17.97 -0.02
C GLU A 404 10.55 -18.61 0.92
N LEU A 405 11.81 -18.23 0.79
CA LEU A 405 12.86 -18.68 1.69
C LEU A 405 12.66 -18.01 3.07
N PRO A 406 12.35 -18.77 4.13
CA PRO A 406 12.28 -18.23 5.49
C PRO A 406 13.65 -17.68 5.90
N ASP A 407 13.61 -16.62 6.73
CA ASP A 407 14.80 -15.99 7.32
C ASP A 407 15.93 -15.62 6.34
N PHE A 408 15.55 -15.33 5.09
CA PHE A 408 16.49 -14.85 4.09
C PHE A 408 17.05 -13.48 4.49
N GLU A 409 18.37 -13.33 4.39
CA GLU A 409 19.06 -12.06 4.50
C GLU A 409 19.90 -11.81 3.25
N PRO A 410 19.98 -10.57 2.72
CA PRO A 410 20.77 -10.25 1.52
C PRO A 410 22.24 -10.77 1.54
N PRO A 411 22.97 -10.75 2.67
CA PRO A 411 24.33 -11.31 2.74
C PRO A 411 24.43 -12.79 2.39
N MET A 412 23.33 -13.56 2.40
CA MET A 412 23.32 -14.96 1.96
C MET A 412 23.65 -15.12 0.47
N LEU A 413 23.43 -14.08 -0.35
CA LEU A 413 23.76 -14.04 -1.78
C LEU A 413 25.19 -13.58 -2.07
N SER A 414 25.85 -12.93 -1.10
CA SER A 414 27.22 -12.43 -1.24
C SER A 414 28.24 -13.55 -1.36
N GLU A 415 29.45 -13.25 -1.85
CA GLU A 415 30.54 -14.21 -1.91
C GLU A 415 30.81 -14.83 -0.52
N GLY A 416 30.80 -16.16 -0.43
CA GLY A 416 30.90 -16.90 0.84
C GLY A 416 29.59 -17.02 1.63
N GLY A 417 28.51 -16.37 1.20
CA GLY A 417 27.17 -16.50 1.77
C GLY A 417 26.57 -17.89 1.54
N LYS A 418 25.62 -18.30 2.40
CA LYS A 418 25.07 -19.67 2.41
C LYS A 418 24.42 -20.09 1.08
N LEU A 419 23.87 -19.15 0.30
CA LEU A 419 23.20 -19.44 -0.99
C LEU A 419 24.13 -19.27 -2.19
N SER A 420 25.18 -18.45 -2.07
CA SER A 420 26.09 -18.13 -3.18
C SER A 420 26.65 -19.36 -3.93
N PRO A 421 27.05 -20.48 -3.27
CA PRO A 421 27.53 -21.67 -3.95
C PRO A 421 26.50 -22.40 -4.82
N TYR A 422 25.21 -22.07 -4.65
CA TYR A 422 24.08 -22.81 -5.20
C TYR A 422 23.32 -22.05 -6.28
N LEU A 423 23.62 -20.76 -6.46
CA LEU A 423 22.92 -19.86 -7.35
C LEU A 423 23.84 -19.43 -8.48
N TYR A 424 23.40 -19.63 -9.70
CA TYR A 424 24.16 -19.28 -10.90
C TYR A 424 23.38 -18.34 -11.80
N SER A 425 24.10 -17.55 -12.59
CA SER A 425 23.47 -16.70 -13.59
C SER A 425 22.76 -17.52 -14.66
N ILE A 426 21.55 -17.11 -15.04
CA ILE A 426 20.83 -17.73 -16.16
C ILE A 426 21.44 -17.19 -17.45
N ALA A 427 21.94 -18.11 -18.28
CA ALA A 427 22.62 -17.79 -19.55
C ALA A 427 23.80 -16.80 -19.42
N GLY A 428 24.35 -16.61 -18.21
CA GLY A 428 25.46 -15.68 -17.96
C GLY A 428 25.12 -14.19 -18.04
N ILE A 429 23.83 -13.82 -18.08
CA ILE A 429 23.41 -12.43 -18.29
C ILE A 429 22.54 -11.83 -17.17
N THR A 430 22.02 -12.64 -16.24
CA THR A 430 21.08 -12.14 -15.21
C THR A 430 21.67 -11.07 -14.31
N ASP A 431 22.97 -11.11 -14.07
CA ASP A 431 23.67 -10.09 -13.27
C ASP A 431 23.74 -8.75 -13.99
N GLN A 432 23.85 -8.78 -15.31
CA GLN A 432 23.97 -7.59 -16.15
C GLN A 432 22.61 -6.90 -16.33
N ILE A 433 21.52 -7.68 -16.48
CA ILE A 433 20.17 -7.13 -16.63
C ILE A 433 19.55 -6.72 -15.30
N ALA A 434 20.01 -7.29 -14.18
CA ALA A 434 19.62 -6.85 -12.84
C ALA A 434 20.18 -5.46 -12.48
N ALA A 435 21.25 -5.00 -13.13
CA ALA A 435 21.79 -3.66 -12.91
C ALA A 435 20.73 -2.59 -13.25
N GLY A 436 20.39 -1.76 -12.26
CA GLY A 436 19.34 -0.74 -12.36
C GLY A 436 17.92 -1.26 -12.13
N ASN A 437 17.76 -2.48 -11.61
CA ASN A 437 16.48 -3.08 -11.25
C ASN A 437 16.50 -3.62 -9.81
N THR A 438 15.31 -3.78 -9.23
CA THR A 438 15.13 -4.28 -7.85
C THR A 438 15.08 -5.81 -7.78
N ARG A 439 15.01 -6.49 -8.93
CA ARG A 439 14.85 -7.94 -9.01
C ARG A 439 15.99 -8.60 -9.76
N ARG A 440 16.45 -9.74 -9.26
CA ARG A 440 17.48 -10.56 -9.90
C ARG A 440 17.08 -12.03 -9.95
N LEU A 441 17.30 -12.63 -11.12
CA LEU A 441 17.03 -14.04 -11.37
C LEU A 441 18.30 -14.89 -11.26
N TYR A 442 18.12 -16.11 -10.76
CA TYR A 442 19.14 -17.13 -10.62
C TYR A 442 18.59 -18.47 -11.12
N GLN A 443 19.46 -19.32 -11.65
CA GLN A 443 19.18 -20.74 -11.71
C GLN A 443 19.82 -21.44 -10.51
N ALA A 444 19.17 -22.49 -10.05
CA ALA A 444 19.69 -23.39 -9.03
C ALA A 444 19.46 -24.85 -9.48
N MET A 445 20.16 -25.79 -8.83
CA MET A 445 19.94 -27.23 -9.03
C MET A 445 20.05 -27.66 -10.50
N ASP A 446 21.11 -27.22 -11.19
CA ASP A 446 21.31 -27.51 -12.62
C ASP A 446 20.12 -27.14 -13.52
N GLY A 447 19.40 -26.08 -13.15
CA GLY A 447 18.24 -25.55 -13.86
C GLY A 447 16.91 -26.21 -13.49
N GLN A 448 16.86 -26.99 -12.40
CA GLN A 448 15.62 -27.54 -11.85
C GLN A 448 14.85 -26.57 -10.96
N ALA A 449 15.46 -25.43 -10.60
CA ALA A 449 14.84 -24.38 -9.83
C ALA A 449 15.26 -23.00 -10.36
N VAL A 450 14.37 -22.02 -10.21
CA VAL A 450 14.64 -20.61 -10.49
C VAL A 450 14.52 -19.82 -9.19
N GLY A 451 15.57 -19.11 -8.83
CA GLY A 451 15.55 -18.17 -7.71
C GLY A 451 15.23 -16.76 -8.18
N LEU A 452 14.40 -16.04 -7.43
CA LEU A 452 14.15 -14.62 -7.62
C LEU A 452 14.45 -13.90 -6.31
N TYR A 453 15.39 -12.97 -6.34
CA TYR A 453 15.63 -12.02 -5.25
C TYR A 453 14.92 -10.72 -5.59
N ASP A 454 14.11 -10.20 -4.67
CA ASP A 454 13.55 -8.85 -4.69
C ASP A 454 14.20 -8.01 -3.57
N SER A 455 14.91 -6.96 -3.96
CA SER A 455 15.63 -6.07 -3.04
C SER A 455 14.72 -5.05 -2.35
N GLU A 456 13.52 -4.77 -2.88
CA GLU A 456 12.56 -3.89 -2.18
C GLU A 456 11.89 -4.64 -1.03
N GLU A 457 11.52 -5.89 -1.26
CA GLU A 457 10.91 -6.74 -0.22
C GLU A 457 11.94 -7.47 0.63
N CYS A 458 13.24 -7.32 0.34
CA CYS A 458 14.32 -8.09 0.95
C CYS A 458 14.01 -9.60 1.03
N THR A 459 13.41 -10.13 -0.03
CA THR A 459 12.80 -11.46 -0.05
C THR A 459 13.39 -12.29 -1.18
N PHE A 460 13.56 -13.60 -0.93
CA PHE A 460 14.01 -14.55 -1.93
C PHE A 460 12.96 -15.63 -2.14
N TRP A 461 12.52 -15.82 -3.38
CA TRP A 461 11.62 -16.90 -3.77
C TRP A 461 12.34 -17.96 -4.59
N PHE A 462 11.91 -19.19 -4.42
CA PHE A 462 12.22 -20.28 -5.34
C PHE A 462 10.97 -20.71 -6.09
N VAL A 463 11.15 -20.94 -7.38
CA VAL A 463 10.15 -21.57 -8.26
C VAL A 463 10.69 -22.92 -8.69
N THR A 464 9.93 -23.99 -8.42
CA THR A 464 10.30 -25.37 -8.78
C THR A 464 9.12 -26.11 -9.40
N LYS A 465 9.39 -27.28 -10.01
CA LYS A 465 8.34 -28.23 -10.45
C LYS A 465 7.97 -29.27 -9.39
N ASP A 466 8.80 -29.39 -8.35
CA ASP A 466 8.71 -30.47 -7.37
C ASP A 466 9.20 -29.94 -6.00
N GLU A 467 8.32 -29.98 -5.00
CA GLU A 467 8.59 -29.62 -3.60
C GLU A 467 9.53 -30.62 -2.92
N THR A 468 9.64 -31.84 -3.45
CA THR A 468 10.39 -32.93 -2.82
C THR A 468 11.88 -32.92 -3.16
N LEU A 469 12.34 -31.94 -3.96
CA LEU A 469 13.73 -31.82 -4.36
C LEU A 469 14.65 -31.87 -3.12
N PRO A 470 15.63 -32.79 -3.07
CA PRO A 470 16.49 -33.00 -1.90
C PRO A 470 17.19 -31.75 -1.40
N MET A 471 17.43 -30.78 -2.28
CA MET A 471 18.08 -29.52 -1.95
C MET A 471 17.10 -28.45 -1.42
N VAL A 472 15.79 -28.52 -1.70
CA VAL A 472 14.77 -27.75 -0.95
C VAL A 472 14.80 -28.20 0.52
N ARG A 473 14.85 -29.52 0.76
CA ARG A 473 15.05 -30.08 2.11
C ARG A 473 16.43 -29.77 2.70
N ARG A 474 17.47 -29.69 1.88
CA ARG A 474 18.84 -29.35 2.32
C ARG A 474 18.98 -27.87 2.66
N MET A 475 18.32 -27.00 1.92
CA MET A 475 18.24 -25.55 2.16
C MET A 475 17.34 -25.25 3.37
N GLN A 476 16.24 -25.98 3.54
CA GLN A 476 15.47 -26.01 4.80
C GLN A 476 16.35 -26.53 5.96
N SER A 477 17.21 -27.53 5.75
CA SER A 477 18.09 -28.04 6.81
C SER A 477 19.31 -27.15 7.16
N LEU A 478 19.55 -26.06 6.41
CA LEU A 478 20.55 -25.04 6.78
C LEU A 478 20.07 -24.13 7.95
N GLU A 479 18.88 -24.44 8.49
CA GLU A 479 18.28 -23.94 9.74
C GLU A 479 19.02 -24.38 11.02
N ASN A 480 20.01 -25.28 10.95
CA ASN A 480 20.83 -25.70 12.10
C ASN A 480 22.29 -25.24 12.03
#